data_AF-A0A1F3CA24-F1
#
_entry.id   AF-A0A1F3CA24-F1
#
_cell.length_a   1.000
_cell.length_b   1.000
_cell.length_c   1.000
_cell.angle_alpha   90.00
_cell.angle_beta   90.00
_cell.angle_gamma   90.00
#
_symmetry.space_group_name_H-M   'P 1'
#
loop_
_entity.id
_entity.type
_entity.pdbx_description
1 polymer ?
#
loop_
_entity_poly.entity_id
_entity_poly.type
_entity_poly.pdbx_seq_one_letter_code
_entity_poly.pdbx_strand_id
1 'polypeptide(L)'
;MEFYCIDDFKTEFEKLISKKSYSSLNQDIIDYFFGKSFQELCSGTRLNNSDETPYIKKRLSGRGGFRVYFLLIMKDENLYLMFVHPKTGSMGSDNINDESKAYLYKKVLNCIKTNDLYKIELNTTNKKLFFIKV
;
A
#
# COMPACT_ATOMS: atom_id res chain seq x y z
N MET A 1 8.07 12.00 -6.20
CA MET A 1 7.68 10.70 -5.63
C MET A 1 7.04 9.78 -6.65
N GLU A 2 7.63 8.61 -6.86
CA GLU A 2 7.07 7.55 -7.69
C GLU A 2 6.37 6.49 -6.81
N PHE A 3 5.35 5.85 -7.36
CA PHE A 3 4.53 4.86 -6.67
C PHE A 3 4.68 3.49 -7.32
N TYR A 4 4.97 2.49 -6.50
CA TYR A 4 5.09 1.11 -6.91
C TYR A 4 4.28 0.20 -5.98
N CYS A 5 4.02 -1.03 -6.42
CA CYS A 5 3.57 -2.09 -5.54
C CYS A 5 4.17 -3.45 -5.91
N ILE A 6 4.14 -4.36 -4.94
CA ILE A 6 4.38 -5.78 -5.19
C ILE A 6 3.08 -6.47 -5.62
N ASP A 7 3.21 -7.69 -6.14
CA ASP A 7 2.09 -8.49 -6.63
C ASP A 7 1.02 -8.73 -5.55
N ASP A 8 1.41 -9.00 -4.31
CA ASP A 8 0.48 -9.25 -3.18
C ASP A 8 -0.50 -8.08 -2.97
N PHE A 9 0.00 -6.85 -3.08
CA PHE A 9 -0.86 -5.67 -2.99
C PHE A 9 -1.81 -5.61 -4.18
N LYS A 10 -1.30 -5.77 -5.41
CA LYS A 10 -2.11 -5.70 -6.63
C LYS A 10 -3.22 -6.74 -6.60
N THR A 11 -2.90 -7.99 -6.26
CA THR A 11 -3.86 -9.09 -6.19
C THR A 11 -4.95 -8.82 -5.17
N GLU A 12 -4.61 -8.42 -3.94
CA GLU A 12 -5.63 -8.12 -2.93
C GLU A 12 -6.44 -6.86 -3.29
N PHE A 13 -5.79 -5.83 -3.85
CA PHE A 13 -6.49 -4.63 -4.32
C PHE A 13 -7.54 -5.00 -5.38
N GLU A 14 -7.15 -5.69 -6.45
CA GLU A 14 -8.03 -6.10 -7.55
C GLU A 14 -9.19 -6.98 -7.06
N LYS A 15 -8.88 -7.94 -6.19
CA LYS A 15 -9.86 -8.81 -5.54
C LYS A 15 -10.86 -8.01 -4.70
N LEU A 16 -10.41 -7.01 -3.94
CA LEU A 16 -11.28 -6.19 -3.10
C LEU A 16 -12.17 -5.28 -3.94
N ILE A 17 -11.61 -4.53 -4.91
CA ILE A 17 -12.40 -3.59 -5.73
C ILE A 17 -13.43 -4.30 -6.62
N SER A 18 -13.25 -5.59 -6.90
CA SER A 18 -14.26 -6.40 -7.61
C SER A 18 -15.56 -6.56 -6.82
N LYS A 19 -15.52 -6.33 -5.50
CA LYS A 19 -16.67 -6.48 -4.60
C LYS A 19 -17.22 -5.10 -4.23
N LYS A 20 -18.53 -4.91 -4.44
CA LYS A 20 -19.24 -3.66 -4.12
C LYS A 20 -19.00 -3.15 -2.69
N SER A 21 -18.86 -4.06 -1.72
CA SER A 21 -18.64 -3.69 -0.31
C SER A 21 -17.28 -3.03 -0.02
N TYR A 22 -16.31 -3.12 -0.95
CA TYR A 22 -14.98 -2.55 -0.78
C TYR A 22 -14.63 -1.54 -1.90
N SER A 23 -15.64 -1.03 -2.61
CA SER A 23 -15.44 -0.10 -3.73
C SER A 23 -14.79 1.24 -3.34
N SER A 24 -14.83 1.62 -2.05
CA SER A 24 -14.17 2.83 -1.57
C SER A 24 -12.64 2.75 -1.58
N LEU A 25 -12.08 1.53 -1.61
CA LEU A 25 -10.64 1.31 -1.49
C LEU A 25 -9.82 2.14 -2.50
N ASN A 26 -10.27 2.20 -3.76
CA ASN A 26 -9.57 2.97 -4.79
C ASN A 26 -9.49 4.47 -4.42
N GLN A 27 -10.59 5.06 -3.96
CA GLN A 27 -10.60 6.46 -3.55
C GLN A 27 -9.81 6.68 -2.26
N ASP A 28 -9.92 5.76 -1.29
CA ASP A 28 -9.19 5.82 -0.03
C ASP A 28 -7.66 5.78 -0.24
N ILE A 29 -7.17 5.01 -1.23
CA ILE A 29 -5.76 5.00 -1.64
C ILE A 29 -5.39 6.34 -2.29
N ILE A 30 -6.21 6.85 -3.22
CA ILE A 30 -5.94 8.11 -3.90
C ILE A 30 -5.81 9.26 -2.89
N ASP A 31 -6.81 9.40 -2.01
CA ASP A 31 -6.89 10.51 -1.05
C ASP A 31 -5.75 10.50 -0.03
N TYR A 32 -5.26 9.31 0.35
CA TYR A 32 -4.17 9.19 1.31
C TYR A 32 -2.79 9.31 0.67
N PHE A 33 -2.58 8.78 -0.54
CA PHE A 33 -1.23 8.65 -1.11
C PHE A 33 -0.88 9.75 -2.12
N PHE A 34 -1.83 10.16 -2.96
CA PHE A 34 -1.53 11.06 -4.08
C PHE A 34 -1.62 12.52 -3.65
N GLY A 35 -0.66 13.33 -4.11
CA GLY A 35 -0.55 14.75 -3.72
C GLY A 35 -0.08 14.98 -2.28
N LYS A 36 0.44 13.94 -1.61
CA LYS A 36 0.98 14.02 -0.25
C LYS A 36 2.49 14.12 -0.23
N SER A 37 3.00 14.91 0.71
CA SER A 37 4.41 14.92 1.07
C SER A 37 4.82 13.64 1.79
N PHE A 38 6.11 13.33 1.76
CA PHE A 38 6.68 12.20 2.49
C PHE A 38 6.35 12.24 3.99
N GLN A 39 6.42 13.43 4.60
CA GLN A 39 6.16 13.63 6.03
C GLN A 39 4.69 13.32 6.36
N GLU A 40 3.75 13.70 5.50
CA GLU A 40 2.33 13.34 5.66
C GLU A 40 2.12 11.82 5.56
N LEU A 41 2.85 11.15 4.67
CA LEU A 41 2.75 9.70 4.47
C LEU A 41 3.34 8.90 5.64
N CYS A 42 4.23 9.51 6.43
CA CYS A 42 4.75 8.94 7.67
C CYS A 42 3.75 8.87 8.84
N SER A 43 2.52 9.40 8.69
CA SER A 43 1.51 9.51 9.76
C SER A 43 0.85 8.18 10.23
N GLY A 44 1.52 7.04 10.06
CA GLY A 44 1.04 5.71 10.44
C GLY A 44 1.84 5.05 11.58
N THR A 45 1.52 3.79 11.89
CA THR A 45 2.34 3.00 12.82
C THR A 45 3.59 2.52 12.09
N ARG A 46 4.77 3.00 12.51
CA ARG A 46 6.04 2.48 12.02
C ARG A 46 6.27 1.06 12.55
N LEU A 47 6.65 0.16 11.67
CA LEU A 47 6.89 -1.27 11.93
C LEU A 47 8.38 -1.61 12.01
N ASN A 48 9.25 -0.64 11.71
CA ASN A 48 10.69 -0.70 11.89
C ASN A 48 11.20 0.58 12.58
N ASN A 49 12.49 0.64 12.90
CA ASN A 49 13.12 1.82 13.52
C ASN A 49 13.96 2.63 12.52
N SER A 50 13.67 2.53 11.22
CA SER A 50 14.44 3.21 10.17
C SER A 50 13.76 4.50 9.77
N ASP A 51 14.43 5.64 9.90
CA ASP A 51 13.93 6.93 9.42
C ASP A 51 14.07 7.06 7.90
N GLU A 52 15.15 6.52 7.33
CA GLU A 52 15.44 6.56 5.89
C GLU A 52 14.55 5.63 5.06
N THR A 53 14.14 4.52 5.66
CA THR A 53 13.30 3.51 5.02
C THR A 53 12.09 3.12 5.89
N PRO A 54 11.15 4.05 6.15
CA PRO A 54 9.98 3.78 6.98
C PRO A 54 9.16 2.61 6.44
N TYR A 55 8.99 1.56 7.24
CA TYR A 55 7.99 0.53 6.99
C TYR A 55 6.74 0.88 7.81
N ILE A 56 5.63 1.19 7.16
CA ILE A 56 4.46 1.78 7.81
C ILE A 56 3.23 0.90 7.62
N LYS A 57 2.46 0.76 8.71
CA LYS A 57 1.07 0.34 8.69
C LYS A 57 0.16 1.55 8.89
N LYS A 58 -0.71 1.81 7.92
CA LYS A 58 -1.73 2.86 8.01
C LYS A 58 -3.14 2.27 7.99
N ARG A 59 -4.03 2.87 8.77
CA ARG A 59 -5.48 2.67 8.63
C ARG A 59 -6.03 3.74 7.70
N LEU A 60 -6.68 3.32 6.63
CA LEU A 60 -7.42 4.20 5.73
C LEU A 60 -8.89 4.16 6.12
N SER A 61 -9.51 5.34 6.26
CA SER A 61 -10.93 5.48 6.59
C SER A 61 -11.35 4.83 7.93
N GLY A 62 -12.63 5.03 8.30
CA GLY A 62 -13.17 4.77 9.63
C GLY A 62 -13.41 3.29 9.98
N ARG A 63 -14.57 2.98 10.58
CA ARG A 63 -14.89 1.66 11.15
C ARG A 63 -14.80 0.52 10.11
N GLY A 64 -15.26 0.78 8.87
CA GLY A 64 -15.20 -0.13 7.72
C GLY A 64 -13.97 0.02 6.81
N GLY A 65 -12.95 0.75 7.27
CA GLY A 65 -11.79 1.08 6.47
C GLY A 65 -10.80 -0.07 6.23
N PHE A 66 -9.62 0.28 5.70
CA PHE A 66 -8.59 -0.66 5.30
C PHE A 66 -7.33 -0.52 6.14
N ARG A 67 -6.52 -1.58 6.19
CA ARG A 67 -5.13 -1.52 6.67
C ARG A 67 -4.24 -1.67 5.46
N VAL A 68 -3.33 -0.73 5.27
CA VAL A 68 -2.34 -0.71 4.19
C VAL A 68 -0.95 -0.76 4.80
N TYR A 69 -0.09 -1.56 4.20
CA TYR A 69 1.30 -1.75 4.58
C TYR A 69 2.16 -1.26 3.42
N PHE A 70 3.11 -0.37 3.68
CA PHE A 70 3.95 0.21 2.65
C PHE A 70 5.33 0.59 3.15
N LEU A 71 6.30 0.58 2.25
CA LEU A 71 7.67 1.00 2.47
C LEU A 71 7.90 2.34 1.77
N LEU A 72 8.49 3.28 2.48
CA LEU A 72 9.01 4.52 1.91
C LEU A 72 10.54 4.42 1.81
N ILE A 73 11.14 4.97 0.74
CA ILE A 73 12.59 5.12 0.60
C ILE A 73 12.89 6.61 0.36
N MET A 74 13.50 7.28 1.35
CA MET A 74 13.69 8.73 1.33
C MET A 74 14.59 9.21 0.20
N LYS A 75 15.74 8.55 0.01
CA LYS A 75 16.78 9.00 -0.91
C LYS A 75 16.29 9.10 -2.36
N ASP A 76 15.41 8.19 -2.76
CA ASP A 76 14.92 8.06 -4.13
C ASP A 76 13.48 8.54 -4.30
N GLU A 77 12.87 9.11 -3.24
CA GLU A 77 11.45 9.47 -3.18
C GLU A 77 10.50 8.37 -3.69
N ASN A 78 10.74 7.11 -3.31
CA ASN A 78 9.92 6.00 -3.77
C ASN A 78 8.98 5.50 -2.67
N LEU A 79 7.78 5.12 -3.07
CA LEU A 79 6.78 4.48 -2.22
C LEU A 79 6.41 3.11 -2.80
N TYR A 80 6.43 2.08 -1.95
CA TYR A 80 6.09 0.71 -2.31
C TYR A 80 4.92 0.21 -1.48
N LEU A 81 3.75 0.06 -2.10
CA LEU A 81 2.59 -0.57 -1.48
C LEU A 81 2.80 -2.09 -1.43
N MET A 82 2.73 -2.66 -0.23
CA MET A 82 3.11 -4.06 0.03
C MET A 82 1.89 -4.95 0.20
N PHE A 83 0.87 -4.47 0.93
CA PHE A 83 -0.33 -5.26 1.18
C PHE A 83 -1.50 -4.38 1.61
N VAL A 84 -2.73 -4.86 1.37
CA VAL A 84 -3.96 -4.22 1.82
C VAL A 84 -5.00 -5.25 2.24
N HIS A 85 -5.72 -4.98 3.32
CA HIS A 85 -6.88 -5.78 3.71
C HIS A 85 -7.91 -4.94 4.48
N PRO A 86 -9.22 -5.26 4.39
CA PRO A 86 -10.24 -4.54 5.13
C PRO A 86 -10.19 -4.86 6.63
N LYS A 87 -10.65 -3.93 7.45
CA LYS A 87 -10.72 -4.10 8.91
C LYS A 87 -11.87 -4.99 9.36
N THR A 88 -12.97 -4.96 8.61
CA THR A 88 -14.23 -5.60 8.94
C THR A 88 -14.90 -6.10 7.66
N GLY A 89 -15.99 -6.85 7.79
CA GLY A 89 -16.72 -7.42 6.66
C GLY A 89 -16.26 -8.85 6.35
N SER A 90 -16.81 -9.44 5.29
CA SER A 90 -16.59 -10.85 4.94
C SER A 90 -15.13 -11.19 4.58
N MET A 91 -14.34 -10.18 4.21
CA MET A 91 -12.90 -10.30 3.92
C MET A 91 -12.05 -9.62 5.01
N GLY A 92 -12.70 -9.12 6.07
CA GLY A 92 -12.04 -8.42 7.15
C GLY A 92 -11.21 -9.37 7.99
N SER A 93 -10.07 -8.89 8.46
CA SER A 93 -9.18 -9.67 9.32
C SER A 93 -8.49 -8.78 10.35
N ASP A 94 -7.97 -9.42 11.39
CA ASP A 94 -7.08 -8.78 12.35
C ASP A 94 -5.77 -8.33 11.70
N ASN A 95 -4.93 -7.61 12.46
CA ASN A 95 -3.62 -7.24 11.94
C ASN A 95 -2.84 -8.51 11.56
N ILE A 96 -2.06 -8.43 10.48
CA ILE A 96 -1.12 -9.50 10.14
C ILE A 96 -0.12 -9.73 11.29
N ASN A 97 0.32 -10.97 11.48
CA ASN A 97 1.28 -11.34 12.51
C ASN A 97 2.70 -10.84 12.16
N ASP A 98 3.63 -10.93 13.10
CA ASP A 98 5.00 -10.43 12.92
C ASP A 98 5.77 -11.19 11.84
N GLU A 99 5.52 -12.51 11.71
CA GLU A 99 6.06 -13.32 10.62
C GLU A 99 5.64 -12.79 9.24
N SER A 100 4.36 -12.46 9.06
CA SER A 100 3.83 -11.88 7.82
C SER A 100 4.43 -10.51 7.55
N LYS A 101 4.61 -9.67 8.58
CA LYS A 101 5.26 -8.36 8.43
C LYS A 101 6.69 -8.51 7.94
N ALA A 102 7.45 -9.42 8.55
CA ALA A 102 8.84 -9.71 8.21
C ALA A 102 8.95 -10.31 6.79
N TYR A 103 8.02 -11.20 6.43
CA TYR A 103 7.92 -11.76 5.09
C TYR A 103 7.69 -10.66 4.05
N LEU A 104 6.67 -9.81 4.22
CA LEU A 104 6.38 -8.71 3.30
C LEU A 104 7.58 -7.78 3.16
N TYR A 105 8.26 -7.45 4.27
CA TYR A 105 9.45 -6.60 4.25
C TYR A 105 10.59 -7.22 3.44
N LYS A 106 10.90 -8.50 3.63
CA LYS A 106 11.90 -9.20 2.82
C LYS A 106 11.49 -9.25 1.35
N LYS A 107 10.21 -9.51 1.08
CA LYS A 107 9.66 -9.62 -0.28
C LYS A 107 9.77 -8.31 -1.04
N VAL A 108 9.36 -7.18 -0.45
CA VAL A 108 9.45 -5.88 -1.13
C VAL A 108 10.89 -5.50 -1.45
N LEU A 109 11.83 -5.78 -0.54
CA LEU A 109 13.26 -5.53 -0.80
C LEU A 109 13.79 -6.41 -1.93
N ASN A 110 13.34 -7.66 -2.03
CA ASN A 110 13.69 -8.53 -3.15
C ASN A 110 13.10 -8.00 -4.47
N CYS A 111 11.81 -7.66 -4.49
CA CYS A 111 11.15 -7.09 -5.67
C CYS A 111 11.82 -5.81 -6.17
N ILE A 112 12.26 -4.94 -5.25
CA ILE A 112 13.04 -3.73 -5.59
C ILE A 112 14.35 -4.12 -6.29
N LYS A 113 15.08 -5.11 -5.77
CA LYS A 113 16.35 -5.56 -6.35
C LYS A 113 16.19 -6.23 -7.72
N THR A 114 15.13 -7.00 -7.90
CA THR A 114 14.88 -7.77 -9.14
C THR A 114 14.00 -7.01 -10.13
N ASN A 115 13.61 -5.77 -9.81
CA ASN A 115 12.63 -4.98 -10.55
C ASN A 115 11.29 -5.70 -10.77
N ASP A 116 10.93 -6.63 -9.88
CA ASP A 116 9.69 -7.40 -9.94
C ASP A 116 8.55 -6.62 -9.27
N LEU A 117 8.20 -5.49 -9.87
CA LEU A 117 7.27 -4.50 -9.33
C LEU A 117 6.21 -4.13 -10.37
N TYR A 118 5.17 -3.44 -9.90
CA TYR A 118 4.27 -2.68 -10.77
C TYR A 118 4.38 -1.21 -10.42
N LYS A 119 4.57 -0.36 -11.42
CA LYS A 119 4.40 1.09 -11.29
C LYS A 119 2.91 1.40 -11.19
N ILE A 120 2.54 2.28 -10.26
CA ILE A 120 1.17 2.76 -10.06
C ILE A 120 1.03 4.15 -10.67
N GLU A 121 0.10 4.29 -11.60
CA GLU A 121 -0.25 5.57 -12.19
C GLU A 121 -1.71 5.92 -11.91
N LEU A 122 -1.97 7.19 -11.61
CA LEU A 122 -3.32 7.71 -11.43
C LEU A 122 -3.82 8.28 -12.76
N ASN A 123 -4.92 7.71 -13.26
CA ASN A 123 -5.65 8.34 -14.35
C ASN A 123 -6.51 9.47 -13.81
N THR A 124 -6.13 10.69 -14.17
CA THR A 124 -6.76 11.92 -13.70
C THR A 124 -8.20 12.10 -14.18
N THR A 125 -8.56 11.50 -15.32
CA THR A 125 -9.90 11.61 -15.91
C THR A 125 -10.92 10.76 -15.17
N ASN A 126 -10.57 9.52 -14.81
CA ASN A 126 -11.52 8.57 -14.21
C ASN A 126 -11.23 8.24 -12.74
N LYS A 127 -10.19 8.86 -12.15
CA LYS A 127 -9.73 8.62 -10.77
C LYS A 127 -9.50 7.13 -10.48
N LYS A 128 -8.90 6.39 -11.41
CA LYS A 128 -8.51 4.98 -11.22
C LYS A 128 -7.02 4.81 -11.22
N LEU A 129 -6.58 3.83 -10.43
CA LEU A 129 -5.20 3.37 -10.41
C LEU A 129 -4.95 2.37 -11.55
N PHE A 130 -3.83 2.55 -12.24
CA PHE A 130 -3.30 1.65 -13.26
C PHE A 130 -2.01 1.02 -12.76
N PHE A 131 -1.82 -0.27 -13.06
CA PHE A 131 -0.65 -1.03 -12.65
C PHE A 131 0.11 -1.47 -13.90
N ILE A 132 1.31 -0.93 -14.08
CA ILE A 132 2.17 -1.19 -15.23
C ILE A 132 3.35 -2.02 -14.75
N LYS A 133 3.56 -3.21 -15.33
CA LYS A 133 4.71 -4.05 -14.97
C LYS A 133 6.01 -3.31 -15.36
N VAL A 134 6.97 -3.29 -14.43
CA VAL A 134 8.32 -2.70 -14.64
C VAL A 134 9.29 -3.76 -15.14
#